data_AF-A0A6B3G229-F1
#
_entry.id   AF-A0A6B3G229-F1
#
_cell.length_a   1.000
_cell.length_b   1.000
_cell.length_c   1.000
_cell.angle_alpha   90.00
_cell.angle_beta   90.00
_cell.angle_gamma   90.00
#
_symmetry.space_group_name_H-M   'P 1'
#
loop_
_entity.id
_entity.type
_entity.pdbx_description
1 polymer ?
#
loop_
_entity_poly.entity_id
_entity_poly.type
_entity_poly.pdbx_seq_one_letter_code
_entity_poly.pdbx_strand_id
1 'polypeptide(L)'
;SLAALRQELEPVPPAALASFLPQWQHFGSHRLRGIDGLARAVEQLQGAPVPASALEKLILPSRVLGYTPAMLDELTTTGEAVWAGAGALPGKDGWVSLYLADSAP
;
A
#
# COMPACT_ATOMS: atom_id res chain seq x y z
N SER A 1 -28.26 10.06 -3.16
CA SER A 1 -27.35 10.60 -4.20
C SER A 1 -25.98 10.85 -3.57
N LEU A 2 -24.86 10.51 -4.22
CA LEU A 2 -23.48 10.75 -3.70
C LEU A 2 -23.26 12.23 -3.30
N ALA A 3 -23.98 13.15 -3.94
CA ALA A 3 -23.98 14.57 -3.61
C ALA A 3 -24.59 14.89 -2.23
N ALA A 4 -25.60 14.13 -1.77
CA ALA A 4 -26.23 14.32 -0.46
C ALA A 4 -25.35 13.76 0.67
N LEU A 5 -24.75 12.57 0.47
CA LEU A 5 -23.78 11.99 1.40
C LEU A 5 -22.49 12.84 1.52
N ARG A 6 -22.10 13.57 0.47
CA ARG A 6 -21.00 14.55 0.54
C ARG A 6 -21.32 15.78 1.38
N GLN A 7 -22.59 16.16 1.50
CA GLN A 7 -23.00 17.27 2.37
C GLN A 7 -23.01 16.87 3.85
N GLU A 8 -23.19 15.59 4.16
CA GLU A 8 -23.16 15.04 5.53
C GLU A 8 -21.74 14.82 6.07
N LEU A 9 -20.71 14.94 5.22
CA LEU A 9 -19.30 14.82 5.58
C LEU A 9 -18.70 16.21 5.79
N GLU A 10 -18.76 16.72 7.02
CA GLU A 10 -18.06 17.95 7.37
C GLU A 10 -16.54 17.79 7.19
N PRO A 11 -15.85 18.81 6.61
CA PRO A 11 -14.40 18.80 6.50
C PRO A 11 -13.74 18.71 7.88
N VAL A 12 -12.84 17.74 8.05
CA VAL A 12 -12.03 17.66 9.28
C VAL A 12 -10.95 18.75 9.29
N PRO A 13 -10.58 19.27 10.47
CA PRO A 13 -9.43 20.16 10.59
C PRO A 13 -8.16 19.47 10.05
N PRO A 14 -7.26 20.20 9.35
CA PRO A 14 -6.04 19.62 8.79
C PRO A 14 -5.17 18.89 9.81
N ALA A 15 -5.14 19.36 11.06
CA ALA A 15 -4.41 18.70 12.15
C ALA A 15 -4.96 17.30 12.47
N ALA A 16 -6.28 17.12 12.45
CA ALA A 16 -6.90 15.82 12.67
C ALA A 16 -6.54 14.84 11.53
N LEU A 17 -6.58 15.32 10.29
CA LEU A 17 -6.16 14.54 9.12
C LEU A 17 -4.69 14.15 9.21
N ALA A 18 -3.81 15.06 9.62
CA ALA A 18 -2.38 14.82 9.77
C ALA A 18 -2.05 13.78 10.87
N SER A 19 -2.83 13.72 11.95
CA SER A 19 -2.69 12.68 12.98
C SER A 19 -3.25 11.33 12.51
N PHE A 20 -4.37 11.34 11.78
CA PHE A 20 -5.04 10.13 11.31
C PHE A 20 -4.26 9.40 10.22
N LEU A 21 -3.80 10.11 9.19
CA LEU A 21 -3.24 9.50 7.98
C LEU A 21 -2.07 8.55 8.24
N PRO A 22 -1.05 8.90 9.04
CA PRO A 22 0.08 8.00 9.28
C PRO A 22 -0.34 6.70 9.95
N GLN A 23 -1.32 6.74 10.86
CA GLN A 23 -1.87 5.54 11.49
C GLN A 23 -2.67 4.71 10.49
N TRP A 24 -3.55 5.35 9.72
CA TRP A 24 -4.37 4.69 8.72
C TRP A 24 -3.53 4.04 7.62
N GLN A 25 -2.41 4.65 7.27
CA GLN A 25 -1.46 4.14 6.27
C GLN A 25 -0.35 3.27 6.87
N HIS A 26 -0.45 2.90 8.15
CA HIS A 26 0.47 1.99 8.85
C HIS A 26 1.94 2.44 8.87
N PHE A 27 2.19 3.75 8.89
CA PHE A 27 3.53 4.33 8.93
C PHE A 27 4.04 4.59 10.35
N GLY A 28 5.36 4.71 10.49
CA GLY A 28 6.00 5.18 11.71
C GLY A 28 5.81 4.20 12.87
N SER A 29 5.21 4.64 13.97
CA SER A 29 4.89 3.80 15.14
C SER A 29 3.77 2.78 14.89
N HIS A 30 3.05 2.89 13.78
CA HIS A 30 1.87 2.06 13.46
C HIS A 30 2.17 0.95 12.45
N ARG A 31 3.46 0.58 12.30
CA ARG A 31 3.88 -0.49 11.40
C ARG A 31 3.27 -1.83 11.79
N LEU A 32 2.84 -2.54 10.76
CA LEU A 32 2.36 -3.91 10.80
C LEU A 32 3.54 -4.88 10.97
N ARG A 33 3.26 -6.17 11.15
CA ARG A 33 4.25 -7.22 11.37
C ARG A 33 3.82 -8.51 10.70
N GLY A 34 4.78 -9.33 10.29
CA GLY A 34 4.52 -10.63 9.71
C GLY A 34 3.78 -10.56 8.38
N ILE A 35 3.44 -11.73 7.85
CA ILE A 35 2.88 -11.90 6.51
C ILE A 35 1.47 -11.34 6.44
N ASP A 36 0.63 -11.60 7.44
CA ASP A 36 -0.70 -10.98 7.55
C ASP A 36 -0.63 -9.44 7.54
N GLY A 37 0.38 -8.89 8.22
CA GLY A 37 0.67 -7.46 8.20
C GLY A 37 1.10 -6.96 6.82
N LEU A 38 1.84 -7.75 6.06
CA LEU A 38 2.17 -7.44 4.67
C LEU A 38 0.93 -7.48 3.78
N ALA A 39 0.08 -8.51 3.89
CA ALA A 39 -1.17 -8.61 3.14
C ALA A 39 -2.08 -7.38 3.39
N ARG A 40 -2.18 -6.96 4.66
CA ARG A 40 -2.92 -5.73 5.02
C ARG A 40 -2.28 -4.46 4.46
N ALA A 41 -0.95 -4.39 4.40
CA ALA A 41 -0.26 -3.27 3.74
C ALA A 41 -0.52 -3.25 2.23
N VAL A 42 -0.58 -4.43 1.58
CA VAL A 42 -0.93 -4.58 0.16
C VAL A 42 -2.36 -4.12 -0.10
N GLU A 43 -3.32 -4.56 0.71
CA GLU A 43 -4.72 -4.11 0.64
C GLU A 43 -4.83 -2.58 0.73
N GLN A 44 -4.10 -1.97 1.68
CA GLN A 44 -4.11 -0.52 1.86
C GLN A 44 -3.45 0.26 0.69
N LEU A 45 -2.53 -0.38 -0.04
CA LEU A 45 -1.79 0.20 -1.17
C LEU A 45 -2.35 -0.15 -2.54
N GLN A 46 -3.35 -1.04 -2.62
CA GLN A 46 -3.74 -1.62 -3.89
C GLN A 46 -4.13 -0.55 -4.92
N GLY A 47 -3.61 -0.68 -6.14
CA GLY A 47 -3.83 0.30 -7.21
C GLY A 47 -3.04 1.61 -7.12
N ALA A 48 -2.24 1.83 -6.07
CA ALA A 48 -1.35 2.98 -6.01
C ALA A 48 -0.02 2.68 -6.74
N PRO A 49 0.32 3.40 -7.82
CA PRO A 49 1.57 3.20 -8.52
C PRO A 49 2.76 3.68 -7.69
N VAL A 50 3.76 2.82 -7.53
CA VAL A 50 5.04 3.13 -6.87
C VAL A 50 6.22 2.75 -7.78
N PRO A 51 7.41 3.36 -7.63
CA PRO A 51 8.58 2.92 -8.36
C PRO A 51 8.95 1.50 -7.93
N ALA A 52 9.18 0.60 -8.89
CA ALA A 52 9.56 -0.79 -8.62
C ALA A 52 10.83 -0.84 -7.79
N SER A 53 11.80 0.03 -8.08
CA SER A 53 13.06 0.13 -7.33
C SER A 53 12.90 0.52 -5.86
N ALA A 54 11.78 1.15 -5.49
CA ALA A 54 11.48 1.66 -4.15
C ALA A 54 10.54 0.74 -3.35
N LEU A 55 9.79 -0.14 -4.02
CA LEU A 55 8.74 -0.96 -3.39
C LEU A 55 9.27 -1.71 -2.16
N GLU A 56 10.26 -2.58 -2.36
CA GLU A 56 10.82 -3.41 -1.29
C GLU A 56 11.89 -2.71 -0.46
N LYS A 57 12.43 -1.58 -0.94
CA LYS A 57 13.50 -0.83 -0.25
C LYS A 57 12.96 0.22 0.72
N LEU A 58 11.81 0.81 0.40
CA LEU A 58 11.27 1.97 1.09
C LEU A 58 9.80 1.78 1.46
N ILE A 59 8.96 1.33 0.52
CA ILE A 59 7.49 1.34 0.68
C ILE A 59 7.02 0.25 1.65
N LEU A 60 7.45 -1.00 1.46
CA LEU A 60 7.05 -2.12 2.33
C LEU A 60 7.76 -2.07 3.70
N PRO A 61 9.09 -1.82 3.80
CA PRO A 61 9.75 -1.73 5.10
C PRO A 61 9.26 -0.57 6.00
N SER A 62 8.75 0.52 5.40
CA SER A 62 8.18 1.63 6.17
C SER A 62 6.80 1.32 6.77
N ARG A 63 6.15 0.25 6.30
CA ARG A 63 4.82 -0.22 6.76
C ARG A 63 4.87 -1.52 7.54
N VAL A 64 5.84 -2.39 7.27
CA VAL A 64 5.96 -3.71 7.90
C VAL A 64 7.30 -3.78 8.64
N LEU A 65 7.23 -3.86 9.97
CA LEU A 65 8.41 -4.01 10.80
C LEU A 65 9.06 -5.38 10.54
N GLY A 66 10.37 -5.37 10.27
CA GLY A 66 11.12 -6.59 10.01
C GLY A 66 10.82 -7.19 8.63
N TYR A 67 10.34 -6.38 7.67
CA TYR A 67 10.13 -6.82 6.29
C TYR A 67 11.37 -7.53 5.74
N THR A 68 11.15 -8.68 5.13
CA THR A 68 12.12 -9.38 4.29
C THR A 68 11.47 -9.72 2.94
N PRO A 69 12.24 -9.79 1.84
CA PRO A 69 11.70 -10.14 0.52
C PRO A 69 10.91 -11.46 0.51
N ALA A 70 11.35 -12.44 1.31
CA ALA A 70 10.69 -13.74 1.45
C ALA A 70 9.21 -13.63 1.85
N MET A 71 8.82 -12.56 2.55
CA MET A 71 7.42 -12.34 2.92
C MET A 71 6.55 -12.00 1.70
N LEU A 72 7.07 -11.18 0.78
CA LEU A 72 6.35 -10.86 -0.46
C LEU A 72 6.43 -12.03 -1.45
N ASP A 73 7.56 -12.74 -1.48
CA ASP A 73 7.71 -13.96 -2.26
C ASP A 73 6.66 -15.00 -1.86
N GLU A 74 6.38 -15.16 -0.56
CA GLU A 74 5.34 -16.08 -0.08
C GLU A 74 3.97 -15.71 -0.65
N LEU A 75 3.51 -14.46 -0.44
CA LEU A 75 2.20 -14.00 -0.93
C LEU A 75 2.06 -14.08 -2.46
N THR A 76 3.14 -13.83 -3.19
CA THR A 76 3.11 -13.89 -4.65
C THR A 76 3.19 -15.33 -5.18
N THR A 77 3.91 -16.22 -4.48
CA THR A 77 4.02 -17.64 -4.84
C THR A 77 2.73 -18.40 -4.52
N THR A 78 2.06 -18.08 -3.41
CA THR A 78 0.74 -18.63 -3.08
C THR A 78 -0.37 -18.06 -3.96
N GLY A 79 -0.08 -16.98 -4.68
CA GLY A 79 -1.03 -16.29 -5.54
C GLY A 79 -2.03 -15.43 -4.77
N GLU A 80 -1.75 -15.08 -3.52
CA GLU A 80 -2.57 -14.18 -2.71
C GLU A 80 -2.34 -12.71 -3.09
N ALA A 81 -1.14 -12.37 -3.58
CA ALA A 81 -0.80 -11.06 -4.11
C ALA A 81 -0.29 -11.14 -5.55
N VAL A 82 -0.65 -10.14 -6.35
CA VAL A 82 -0.15 -9.95 -7.72
C VAL A 82 0.37 -8.52 -7.89
N TRP A 83 1.13 -8.31 -8.98
CA TRP A 83 1.64 -7.00 -9.35
C TRP A 83 1.34 -6.71 -10.81
N ALA A 84 1.09 -5.44 -11.11
CA ALA A 84 0.88 -4.97 -12.47
C ALA A 84 1.84 -3.82 -12.78
N GLY A 85 2.42 -3.83 -13.98
CA GLY A 85 3.16 -2.69 -14.50
C GLY A 85 2.23 -1.51 -14.80
N ALA A 86 2.64 -0.31 -14.43
CA ALA A 86 1.88 0.94 -14.56
C ALA A 86 2.61 2.01 -15.41
N GLY A 87 3.70 1.63 -16.10
CA GLY A 87 4.45 2.49 -17.00
C GLY A 87 5.95 2.48 -16.74
N ALA A 88 6.71 3.11 -17.63
CA ALA A 88 8.16 3.21 -17.52
C ALA A 88 8.60 4.43 -16.70
N LEU A 89 9.75 4.30 -16.04
CA LEU A 89 10.52 5.42 -15.49
C LEU A 89 11.88 5.48 -16.21
N PRO A 90 12.53 6.66 -16.27
CA PRO A 90 13.89 6.76 -16.82
C PRO A 90 14.86 5.78 -16.14
N GLY A 91 15.79 5.23 -16.91
CA GLY A 91 16.73 4.19 -16.43
C GLY A 91 16.15 2.79 -16.58
N LYS A 92 16.51 1.88 -15.66
CA LYS A 92 16.01 0.49 -15.61
C LYS A 92 14.91 0.34 -14.54
N ASP A 93 14.00 1.30 -14.47
CA ASP A 93 12.92 1.34 -13.46
C ASP A 93 11.55 1.51 -14.12
N GLY A 94 10.49 1.28 -13.36
CA GLY A 94 9.12 1.39 -13.82
C GLY A 94 8.16 1.60 -12.67
N TRP A 95 6.95 2.02 -13.00
CA TRP A 95 5.84 2.05 -12.06
C TRP A 95 5.23 0.67 -11.96
N VAL A 96 4.96 0.23 -10.73
CA VAL A 96 4.22 -1.00 -10.44
C VAL A 96 3.15 -0.70 -9.40
N SER A 97 2.06 -1.48 -9.42
CA SER A 97 1.04 -1.49 -8.37
C SER A 97 0.87 -2.92 -7.87
N LEU A 98 0.67 -3.08 -6.56
CA LEU A 98 0.31 -4.36 -5.96
C LEU A 98 -1.20 -4.49 -5.86
N TYR A 99 -1.69 -5.73 -5.84
CA TYR A 99 -3.09 -6.06 -5.62
C TYR A 99 -3.18 -7.36 -4.81
N LEU A 100 -4.21 -7.49 -3.98
CA LEU A 100 -4.69 -8.81 -3.59
C LEU A 100 -5.31 -9.47 -4.82
N ALA A 101 -5.08 -10.77 -5.01
CA ALA A 101 -5.45 -11.47 -6.24
C ALA A 101 -6.93 -11.37 -6.57
N ASP A 102 -7.81 -11.46 -5.56
CA ASP A 102 -9.27 -11.35 -5.74
C ASP A 102 -9.75 -9.97 -6.20
N SER A 103 -8.89 -8.95 -6.08
CA SER A 103 -9.19 -7.55 -6.45
C SER A 103 -8.33 -7.04 -7.61
N ALA A 104 -7.57 -7.93 -8.27
CA ALA A 104 -6.75 -7.55 -9.41
C ALA A 104 -7.64 -7.18 -10.62
N PRO A 105 -7.27 -6.14 -11.39
CA PRO A 105 -8.03 -5.66 -12.55
C PRO A 105 -7.95 -6.59 -13.78
#